data_AF-A0A4D7QJL4-F1
#
_entry.id   AF-A0A4D7QJL4-F1
#
_cell.length_a   1.000
_cell.length_b   1.000
_cell.length_c   1.000
_cell.angle_alpha   90.00
_cell.angle_beta   90.00
_cell.angle_gamma   90.00
#
_symmetry.space_group_name_H-M   'P 1'
#
loop_
_entity.id
_entity.type
_entity.pdbx_description
1 polymer ?
#
loop_
_entity_poly.entity_id
_entity_poly.type
_entity_poly.pdbx_seq_one_letter_code
_entity_poly.pdbx_strand_id
1 'polypeptide(L)'
;MSEFTPNFDINRPMDSVRVLCGLFYIPHVIGKITGYAGTVAFFAKAGFQPPAFFVVLAMVMEAVCAVGLILGIGTKYLGVVSAGLMAVAAYAIVATRGLGWFWAGGGIEYLALWGFMSLVIAADAWKREPGLFGYFARPAHA
;
A
#
# COMPACT_ATOMS: atom_id res chain seq x y z
N MET A 1 -14.71 9.14 15.38
CA MET A 1 -15.14 7.72 15.25
C MET A 1 -13.85 6.96 15.10
N SER A 2 -13.56 5.98 15.95
CA SER A 2 -12.30 5.21 15.88
C SER A 2 -11.89 4.87 14.45
N GLU A 3 -10.62 5.10 14.09
CA GLU A 3 -10.01 4.65 12.82
C GLU A 3 -10.20 3.17 12.50
N PHE A 4 -10.63 2.35 13.46
CA PHE A 4 -10.88 0.93 13.27
C PHE A 4 -12.35 0.60 12.93
N THR A 5 -13.21 1.61 12.81
CA THR A 5 -14.57 1.47 12.30
C THR A 5 -14.61 1.81 10.82
N PRO A 6 -15.30 1.02 9.96
CA PRO A 6 -15.46 1.36 8.55
C PRO A 6 -16.00 2.78 8.38
N ASN A 7 -15.38 3.57 7.51
CA ASN A 7 -15.67 5.00 7.40
C ASN A 7 -15.44 5.50 5.97
N PHE A 8 -16.52 5.66 5.21
CA PHE A 8 -16.51 6.22 3.86
C PHE A 8 -17.53 7.35 3.74
N ASP A 9 -17.09 8.48 3.22
CA ASP A 9 -17.94 9.61 2.88
C ASP A 9 -17.57 10.13 1.49
N ILE A 10 -18.53 10.08 0.57
CA ILE A 10 -18.35 10.50 -0.82
C ILE A 10 -18.01 12.00 -0.95
N ASN A 11 -18.38 12.81 0.05
CA ASN A 11 -18.07 14.24 0.06
C ASN A 11 -16.63 14.52 0.49
N ARG A 12 -15.87 13.50 0.88
CA ARG A 12 -14.45 13.59 1.23
C ARG A 12 -13.62 12.99 0.10
N PRO A 13 -13.01 13.80 -0.80
CA PRO A 13 -12.27 13.29 -1.95
C PRO A 13 -11.14 12.33 -1.58
N MET A 14 -10.51 12.51 -0.42
CA MET A 14 -9.46 11.62 0.07
C MET A 14 -9.97 10.21 0.37
N ASP A 15 -11.24 10.05 0.74
CA ASP A 15 -11.82 8.73 0.94
C ASP A 15 -11.93 7.96 -0.38
N SER A 16 -12.24 8.66 -1.49
CA SER A 16 -12.23 8.08 -2.84
C SER A 16 -10.83 7.66 -3.26
N VAL A 17 -9.82 8.51 -3.01
CA VAL A 17 -8.41 8.20 -3.29
C VAL A 17 -7.95 6.98 -2.48
N ARG A 18 -8.31 6.92 -1.20
CA ARG A 18 -8.02 5.79 -0.32
C ARG A 18 -8.63 4.49 -0.85
N VAL A 19 -9.92 4.52 -1.20
CA VAL A 19 -10.61 3.34 -1.76
C VAL A 19 -9.96 2.89 -3.06
N LEU A 20 -9.63 3.81 -3.97
CA LEU A 20 -8.94 3.48 -5.22
C LEU A 20 -7.56 2.86 -4.99
N CYS A 21 -6.76 3.42 -4.07
CA CYS A 21 -5.48 2.84 -3.68
C CYS A 21 -5.64 1.43 -3.10
N GLY A 22 -6.70 1.17 -2.32
CA GLY A 22 -7.02 -0.17 -1.82
C GLY A 22 -7.44 -1.14 -2.93
N LEU A 23 -8.30 -0.70 -3.86
CA LEU A 23 -8.78 -1.52 -4.98
C LEU A 23 -7.64 -1.96 -5.90
N PHE A 24 -6.60 -1.15 -6.09
CA PHE A 24 -5.46 -1.51 -6.94
C PHE A 24 -4.68 -2.72 -6.43
N TYR A 25 -4.74 -3.04 -5.13
CA TYR A 25 -4.12 -4.28 -4.62
C TYR A 25 -4.85 -5.56 -5.06
N ILE A 26 -6.14 -5.51 -5.39
CA ILE A 26 -6.93 -6.70 -5.76
C ILE A 26 -6.32 -7.45 -6.97
N PRO A 27 -6.09 -6.83 -8.13
CA PRO A 27 -5.46 -7.52 -9.26
C PRO A 27 -4.04 -7.99 -8.93
N HIS A 28 -3.31 -7.31 -8.04
CA HIS A 28 -1.96 -7.74 -7.64
C HIS A 28 -1.97 -9.00 -6.77
N VAL A 29 -2.94 -9.14 -5.86
CA VAL A 29 -3.12 -10.37 -5.08
C VAL A 29 -3.55 -11.52 -5.99
N ILE A 30 -4.55 -11.29 -6.85
CA ILE A 30 -5.04 -12.31 -7.79
C ILE A 30 -3.90 -12.77 -8.71
N GLY A 31 -3.10 -11.84 -9.25
CA GLY A 31 -1.98 -12.15 -10.12
C GLY A 31 -0.90 -13.00 -9.44
N LYS A 32 -0.67 -12.82 -8.13
CA LYS A 32 0.27 -13.67 -7.38
C LYS A 32 -0.28 -15.06 -7.09
N ILE A 33 -1.60 -15.21 -6.95
CA ILE A 33 -2.24 -16.53 -6.77
C ILE A 33 -2.21 -17.30 -8.09
N THR A 34 -2.65 -16.69 -9.19
CA THR A 34 -2.73 -17.36 -10.50
C THR A 34 -1.36 -17.53 -11.15
N GLY A 35 -0.42 -16.62 -10.89
CA GLY A 35 0.94 -16.59 -11.43
C GLY A 35 2.02 -16.92 -10.40
N TYR A 36 1.73 -17.75 -9.40
CA TYR A 36 2.60 -17.96 -8.24
C TYR A 36 4.04 -18.34 -8.62
N ALA A 37 4.22 -19.35 -9.47
CA ALA A 37 5.55 -19.82 -9.88
C ALA A 37 6.38 -18.72 -10.56
N GLY A 38 5.76 -17.92 -11.42
CA GLY A 38 6.43 -16.78 -12.07
C GLY A 38 6.80 -15.68 -11.08
N THR A 39 5.93 -15.42 -10.09
CA THR A 39 6.19 -14.46 -9.02
C THR A 39 7.36 -14.91 -8.14
N VAL A 40 7.42 -16.20 -7.78
CA VAL A 40 8.54 -16.78 -7.02
C VAL A 40 9.85 -16.62 -7.78
N ALA A 41 9.86 -16.90 -9.09
CA ALA A 41 11.04 -16.70 -9.93
C ALA A 41 11.47 -15.22 -10.00
N PHE A 42 10.51 -14.30 -10.09
CA PHE A 42 10.79 -12.85 -10.07
C PHE A 42 11.40 -12.41 -8.73
N PHE A 43 10.84 -12.86 -7.61
CA PHE A 43 11.37 -12.55 -6.28
C PHE A 43 12.76 -13.15 -6.05
N ALA A 44 13.01 -14.35 -6.55
CA ALA A 44 14.34 -14.96 -6.54
C ALA A 44 15.34 -14.12 -7.33
N LYS A 45 14.96 -13.64 -8.53
CA LYS A 45 15.78 -12.74 -9.34
C LYS A 45 16.06 -11.40 -8.65
N ALA A 46 15.12 -10.91 -7.85
CA ALA A 46 15.27 -9.69 -7.06
C ALA A 46 16.14 -9.87 -5.79
N GLY A 47 16.62 -11.09 -5.53
CA GLY A 47 17.51 -11.41 -4.41
C GLY A 47 16.81 -11.77 -3.10
N PHE A 48 15.49 -11.95 -3.10
CA PHE A 48 14.75 -12.36 -1.90
C PHE A 48 14.98 -13.84 -1.56
N GLN A 49 15.40 -14.14 -0.33
CA GLN A 49 15.69 -15.50 0.15
C GLN A 49 15.04 -15.77 1.52
N PRO A 50 14.15 -16.79 1.67
CA PRO A 50 13.63 -17.66 0.62
C PRO A 50 12.51 -16.97 -0.20
N PRO A 51 12.51 -17.08 -1.55
CA PRO A 51 11.62 -16.27 -2.40
C PRO A 51 10.13 -16.56 -2.18
N ALA A 52 9.77 -17.84 -1.95
CA ALA A 52 8.40 -18.25 -1.70
C ALA A 52 7.79 -17.57 -0.46
N PHE A 53 8.58 -17.42 0.60
CA PHE A 53 8.13 -16.73 1.83
C PHE A 53 7.78 -15.27 1.53
N PHE A 54 8.62 -14.56 0.78
CA PHE A 54 8.37 -13.16 0.45
C PHE A 54 7.18 -12.98 -0.49
N VAL A 55 6.89 -13.93 -1.38
CA VAL A 55 5.68 -13.91 -2.21
C VAL A 55 4.43 -14.04 -1.34
N VAL A 56 4.41 -14.98 -0.39
CA VAL A 56 3.29 -15.15 0.55
C VAL A 56 3.14 -13.92 1.44
N LEU A 57 4.23 -13.39 1.97
CA LEU A 57 4.23 -12.16 2.77
C LEU A 57 3.65 -10.99 1.97
N ALA A 58 4.09 -10.80 0.72
CA ALA A 58 3.56 -9.76 -0.16
C ALA A 58 2.05 -9.93 -0.37
N MET A 59 1.57 -11.15 -0.68
CA MET A 59 0.13 -11.42 -0.84
C MET A 59 -0.68 -11.06 0.40
N VAL A 60 -0.22 -11.46 1.59
CA VAL A 60 -0.91 -11.16 2.86
C VAL A 60 -0.95 -9.66 3.10
N MET A 61 0.18 -8.97 2.94
CA MET A 61 0.28 -7.53 3.18
C MET A 61 -0.56 -6.72 2.18
N GLU A 62 -0.56 -7.11 0.91
CA GLU A 62 -1.41 -6.50 -0.13
C GLU A 62 -2.89 -6.74 0.15
N ALA A 63 -3.29 -7.94 0.59
CA ALA A 63 -4.67 -8.22 0.95
C ALA A 63 -5.13 -7.41 2.18
N VAL A 64 -4.28 -7.27 3.19
CA VAL A 64 -4.54 -6.42 4.36
C VAL A 64 -4.69 -4.96 3.95
N CYS A 65 -3.81 -4.44 3.09
CA CYS A 65 -3.91 -3.09 2.56
C CYS A 65 -5.18 -2.90 1.72
N ALA A 66 -5.53 -3.87 0.87
CA ALA A 66 -6.75 -3.82 0.07
C ALA A 66 -7.98 -3.66 0.97
N VAL A 67 -8.18 -4.61 1.89
CA VAL A 67 -9.36 -4.63 2.77
C VAL A 67 -9.40 -3.38 3.65
N GLY A 68 -8.28 -3.06 4.31
CA GLY A 68 -8.25 -1.95 5.26
C GLY A 68 -8.42 -0.58 4.59
N LEU A 69 -7.78 -0.32 3.44
CA LEU A 69 -7.94 0.96 2.74
C LEU A 69 -9.33 1.09 2.09
N ILE A 70 -9.91 0.00 1.55
CA ILE A 70 -11.27 0.02 0.99
C ILE A 70 -12.29 0.33 2.09
N LEU A 71 -12.20 -0.34 3.24
CA LEU A 71 -13.13 -0.16 4.34
C LEU A 71 -12.83 1.09 5.18
N GLY A 72 -11.63 1.67 5.07
CA GLY A 72 -11.17 2.79 5.89
C GLY A 72 -10.72 2.39 7.30
N ILE A 73 -10.35 1.14 7.51
CA ILE A 73 -9.91 0.58 8.79
C ILE A 73 -8.40 0.72 8.92
N GLY A 74 -7.92 1.37 9.99
CA GLY A 74 -6.49 1.53 10.28
C GLY A 74 -5.76 2.38 9.23
N THR A 75 -6.46 3.35 8.62
CA THR A 75 -5.99 4.12 7.45
C THR A 75 -4.63 4.75 7.68
N LYS A 76 -4.37 5.29 8.88
CA LYS A 76 -3.07 5.84 9.29
C LYS A 76 -1.91 4.89 9.00
N TYR A 77 -1.94 3.70 9.61
CA TYR A 77 -0.83 2.74 9.49
C TYR A 77 -0.82 2.08 8.12
N LEU A 78 -1.99 1.73 7.58
CA LEU A 78 -2.05 1.06 6.29
C LEU A 78 -1.62 1.95 5.14
N GLY A 79 -1.76 3.27 5.24
CA GLY A 79 -1.15 4.21 4.29
C GLY A 79 0.39 4.12 4.31
N VAL A 80 1.00 4.03 5.50
CA VAL A 80 2.46 3.87 5.63
C VAL A 80 2.91 2.48 5.16
N VAL A 81 2.19 1.43 5.53
CA VAL A 81 2.47 0.07 5.07
C VAL A 81 2.37 -0.04 3.55
N SER A 82 1.32 0.55 2.95
CA SER A 82 1.14 0.62 1.50
C SER A 82 2.30 1.35 0.81
N ALA A 83 2.75 2.47 1.37
CA ALA A 83 3.94 3.17 0.86
C ALA A 83 5.21 2.30 0.95
N GLY A 84 5.38 1.56 2.05
CA GLY A 84 6.47 0.59 2.22
C GLY A 84 6.42 -0.54 1.19
N LEU A 85 5.24 -1.09 0.89
CA LEU A 85 5.06 -2.10 -0.16
C LEU A 85 5.47 -1.56 -1.52
N MET A 86 5.10 -0.31 -1.84
CA MET A 86 5.51 0.33 -3.09
C MET A 86 7.03 0.53 -3.18
N ALA A 87 7.68 0.86 -2.07
CA ALA A 87 9.14 0.96 -2.02
C ALA A 87 9.82 -0.40 -2.26
N VAL A 88 9.32 -1.47 -1.64
CA VAL A 88 9.84 -2.84 -1.86
C VAL A 88 9.59 -3.30 -3.29
N ALA A 89 8.42 -3.01 -3.86
CA ALA A 89 8.10 -3.31 -5.25
C ALA A 89 9.03 -2.55 -6.22
N ALA A 90 9.30 -1.27 -5.94
CA ALA A 90 10.19 -0.46 -6.75
C ALA A 90 11.63 -1.00 -6.68
N TYR A 91 12.10 -1.36 -5.48
CA TYR A 91 13.36 -2.06 -5.31
C TYR A 91 13.43 -3.35 -6.14
N ALA A 92 12.40 -4.19 -6.09
CA ALA A 92 12.39 -5.45 -6.83
C ALA A 92 12.49 -5.24 -8.36
N ILE A 93 11.83 -4.21 -8.89
CA ILE A 93 11.98 -3.83 -10.31
C ILE A 93 13.42 -3.38 -10.59
N VAL A 94 13.96 -2.46 -9.79
CA VAL A 94 15.31 -1.92 -9.99
C VAL A 94 16.37 -3.02 -9.88
N ALA A 95 16.24 -3.93 -8.91
CA ALA A 95 17.16 -5.05 -8.72
C ALA A 95 17.14 -6.04 -9.89
N THR A 96 15.99 -6.22 -10.55
CA THR A 96 15.83 -7.22 -11.61
C THR A 96 16.02 -6.68 -13.03
N ARG A 97 15.85 -5.38 -13.23
CA ARG A 97 15.84 -4.73 -14.57
C ARG A 97 16.74 -3.50 -14.67
N GLY A 98 17.32 -3.03 -13.57
CA GLY A 98 18.02 -1.76 -13.51
C GLY A 98 17.07 -0.58 -13.26
N LEU A 99 17.66 0.61 -13.04
CA LEU A 99 16.89 1.82 -12.76
C LEU A 99 16.18 2.33 -14.02
N GLY A 100 14.86 2.39 -13.98
CA GLY A 100 14.03 2.96 -15.04
C GLY A 100 12.83 3.71 -14.44
N TRP A 101 12.54 4.90 -14.96
CA TRP A 101 11.42 5.72 -14.49
C TRP A 101 10.11 5.34 -15.20
N PHE A 102 10.07 5.49 -16.53
CA PHE A 102 8.85 5.41 -17.33
C PHE A 102 8.16 4.03 -17.25
N TRP A 103 6.88 4.03 -16.87
CA TRP A 103 6.17 2.79 -16.54
C TRP A 103 5.99 1.86 -17.74
N ALA A 104 5.73 2.37 -18.94
CA ALA A 104 5.48 1.54 -20.12
C ALA A 104 6.76 0.83 -20.60
N GLY A 105 7.93 1.33 -20.19
CA GLY A 105 9.23 0.65 -20.31
C GLY A 105 9.53 -0.33 -19.16
N GLY A 106 8.59 -0.53 -18.23
CA GLY A 106 8.76 -1.35 -17.03
C GLY A 106 9.43 -0.63 -15.85
N GLY A 107 9.36 0.71 -15.80
CA GLY A 107 9.92 1.53 -14.73
C GLY A 107 9.02 1.67 -13.49
N ILE A 108 9.47 2.47 -12.53
CA ILE A 108 8.87 2.60 -11.18
C ILE A 108 7.89 3.77 -11.01
N GLU A 109 7.61 4.55 -12.06
CA GLU A 109 6.76 5.76 -12.02
C GLU A 109 5.43 5.56 -11.29
N TYR A 110 4.65 4.52 -11.63
CA TYR A 110 3.38 4.26 -10.94
C TYR A 110 3.53 3.79 -9.50
N LEU A 111 4.62 3.09 -9.16
CA LEU A 111 4.90 2.70 -7.78
C LEU A 111 5.25 3.94 -6.94
N ALA A 112 6.01 4.88 -7.51
CA ALA A 112 6.31 6.16 -6.88
C ALA A 112 5.04 6.98 -6.65
N LEU A 113 4.17 7.08 -7.66
CA LEU A 113 2.87 7.76 -7.54
C LEU A 113 2.02 7.10 -6.44
N TRP A 114 1.82 5.79 -6.50
CA TRP A 114 0.97 5.08 -5.55
C TRP A 114 1.55 5.14 -4.13
N GLY A 115 2.87 5.04 -3.97
CA GLY A 115 3.55 5.21 -2.70
C GLY A 115 3.33 6.61 -2.11
N PHE A 116 3.47 7.65 -2.94
CA PHE A 116 3.19 9.03 -2.53
C PHE A 116 1.72 9.21 -2.12
N MET A 117 0.77 8.72 -2.91
CA MET A 117 -0.65 8.80 -2.57
C MET A 117 -0.96 8.07 -1.26
N SER A 118 -0.31 6.94 -1.01
CA SER A 118 -0.44 6.19 0.25
C SER A 118 0.05 6.98 1.46
N LEU A 119 1.14 7.74 1.32
CA LEU A 119 1.63 8.66 2.35
C LEU A 119 0.68 9.84 2.58
N VAL A 120 0.09 10.39 1.51
CA VAL A 120 -0.91 11.47 1.61
C VAL A 120 -2.16 10.98 2.34
N ILE A 121 -2.65 9.77 2.04
CA ILE A 121 -3.76 9.11 2.75
C ILE A 121 -3.44 8.97 4.23
N ALA A 122 -2.24 8.45 4.56
CA ALA A 122 -1.78 8.33 5.93
C ALA A 122 -1.77 9.69 6.64
N ALA A 123 -1.14 10.70 6.04
CA ALA A 123 -1.04 12.05 6.60
C ALA A 123 -2.41 12.70 6.84
N ASP A 124 -3.36 12.53 5.92
CA ASP A 124 -4.74 13.00 6.09
C ASP A 124 -5.44 12.31 7.27
N ALA A 125 -5.30 10.99 7.39
CA ALA A 125 -5.85 10.24 8.52
C ALA A 125 -5.25 10.70 9.88
N TRP A 126 -3.94 10.97 9.93
CA TRP A 126 -3.31 11.54 11.14
C TRP A 126 -3.75 12.95 11.47
N LYS A 127 -4.03 13.79 10.47
CA LYS A 127 -4.58 15.14 10.70
C LYS A 127 -5.99 15.09 11.27
N ARG A 128 -6.82 14.15 10.82
CA ARG A 128 -8.19 13.98 11.31
C ARG A 128 -8.23 13.45 12.73
N GLU A 129 -7.31 12.55 13.07
CA GLU A 129 -7.21 11.98 14.41
C GLU A 129 -5.74 11.96 14.87
N PRO A 130 -5.22 13.07 15.43
CA PRO A 130 -3.84 13.17 15.87
C PRO A 130 -3.62 12.31 17.12
N GLY A 131 -3.20 11.07 16.93
CA GLY A 131 -2.96 10.13 18.03
C GLY A 131 -2.44 8.79 17.51
N LEU A 132 -1.58 8.14 18.29
CA LEU A 132 -0.92 6.89 17.90
C LEU A 132 -1.85 5.67 18.00
N PHE A 133 -3.00 5.78 18.64
CA PHE A 133 -4.08 4.75 18.68
C PHE A 133 -5.43 5.41 19.01
N GLY A 134 -5.62 6.67 18.63
CA GLY A 134 -6.71 7.52 19.17
C GLY A 134 -6.43 8.05 20.59
N TYR A 135 -5.42 7.53 21.28
CA TYR A 135 -4.85 8.13 22.48
C TYR A 135 -3.88 9.26 22.11
N PHE A 136 -3.87 10.32 22.91
CA PHE A 136 -3.17 11.59 22.68
C PHE A 136 -3.76 12.50 21.60
N ALA A 137 -5.08 12.42 21.36
CA ALA A 137 -5.82 13.46 20.64
C ALA A 137 -5.51 14.83 21.26
N ARG A 138 -4.62 15.60 20.63
CA ARG A 138 -4.44 17.00 20.98
C ARG A 138 -5.80 17.65 20.73
N PRO A 139 -6.43 18.31 21.71
CA PRO A 139 -7.65 19.06 21.43
C PRO A 139 -7.33 20.03 20.29
N ALA A 140 -8.16 20.06 19.26
CA ALA A 140 -7.95 20.84 18.04
C ALA A 140 -7.94 22.37 18.26
N HIS A 141 -7.91 22.81 19.51
CA HIS A 141 -7.90 24.20 19.94
C HIS A 141 -6.89 24.35 21.11
N ALA A 142 -5.68 24.79 20.78
CA ALA A 142 -4.77 25.49 21.67
C ALA A 142 -4.04 26.55 20.85
#